data_AF-A0A9D6YDW9-F1
#
_entry.id   AF-A0A9D6YDW9-F1
#
_cell.length_a   1.000
_cell.length_b   1.000
_cell.length_c   1.000
_cell.angle_alpha   90.00
_cell.angle_beta   90.00
_cell.angle_gamma   90.00
#
_symmetry.space_group_name_H-M   'P 1'
#
loop_
_entity.id
_entity.type
_entity.pdbx_description
1 polymer ?
#
loop_
_entity_poly.entity_id
_entity_poly.type
_entity_poly.pdbx_seq_one_letter_code
_entity_poly.pdbx_strand_id
1 'polypeptide(L)'
;MNVGILRFTCAALLAFGLALPVAAQNAKKKGSPAGKAALKDGLPPDARKLELGDRAPDFKLLGIDGKRYTLADFKAAPVLMVVFLSNHCPYSHAAETRLLPLAREFKDKGMAVVAINPNSPEGLSVTELGYSKYNDSYEEMKLYAKEVGFPFPYLYDGDTQVTAKAYGCLATPHVFLFDRERKLRYVGRVDDSRFEDVKSVTSHDARNAVVEMLAGKPVTVANTVVMGCSTKWNSKRDEVAKADERWKAVPVELATIDAAGVATLAKNSSNRLRLFNVWATWCAPCVAEFPGLVSLARRFGNRDFEFITISMDDPKMQAQAKKFLENQHASPPNRLQRLLKAEGREAVNFIYTGASADALVQALDPQWPGPLPHTVLVAPGGKILYRHNGPVDESELRFKIVELLGPYYTPKQTN
;
A
#
# COMPACT_ATOMS: atom_id res chain seq x y z
N MET A 1 22.34 82.82 19.47
CA MET A 1 22.47 81.61 18.61
C MET A 1 23.52 80.73 19.25
N ASN A 2 23.09 79.73 20.01
CA ASN A 2 23.98 78.89 20.79
C ASN A 2 23.53 77.43 20.67
N VAL A 3 24.48 76.55 20.37
CA VAL A 3 24.32 75.15 20.03
C VAL A 3 23.99 74.35 21.29
N GLY A 4 22.84 73.70 21.32
CA GLY A 4 22.37 72.85 22.43
C GLY A 4 22.28 71.39 22.02
N ILE A 5 23.24 70.60 22.49
CA ILE A 5 23.30 69.14 22.40
C ILE A 5 22.09 68.56 23.16
N LEU A 6 21.23 67.78 22.49
CA LEU A 6 20.17 67.01 23.14
C LEU A 6 20.40 65.51 22.92
N ARG A 7 20.70 64.82 24.03
CA ARG A 7 20.85 63.38 24.15
C ARG A 7 19.48 62.71 23.95
N PHE A 8 19.40 61.77 23.01
CA PHE A 8 18.27 60.84 22.91
C PHE A 8 18.50 59.65 23.84
N THR A 9 17.69 59.57 24.90
CA THR A 9 17.55 58.39 25.74
C THR A 9 16.67 57.35 25.03
N CYS A 10 17.23 56.16 24.81
CA CYS A 10 16.56 54.99 24.26
C CYS A 10 15.58 54.42 25.30
N ALA A 11 14.29 54.38 24.97
CA ALA A 11 13.25 53.76 25.79
C ALA A 11 13.31 52.23 25.62
N ALA A 12 13.51 51.53 26.74
CA ALA A 12 13.45 50.07 26.81
C ALA A 12 11.99 49.60 26.69
N LEU A 13 11.67 48.88 25.61
CA LEU A 13 10.42 48.13 25.46
C LEU A 13 10.59 46.76 26.12
N LEU A 14 9.92 46.59 27.26
CA LEU A 14 9.69 45.32 27.94
C LEU A 14 8.79 44.42 27.07
N ALA A 15 9.36 43.40 26.45
CA ALA A 15 8.61 42.33 25.83
C ALA A 15 8.14 41.33 26.91
N PHE A 16 6.82 41.24 27.09
CA PHE A 16 6.15 40.25 27.92
C PHE A 16 6.43 38.83 27.39
N GLY A 17 7.27 38.09 28.11
CA GLY A 17 7.43 36.64 27.93
C GLY A 17 6.27 35.90 28.62
N LEU A 18 5.22 35.58 27.87
CA LEU A 18 4.23 34.60 28.29
C LEU A 18 4.79 33.20 28.05
N ALA A 19 5.48 32.66 29.06
CA ALA A 19 5.78 31.24 29.16
C ALA A 19 4.48 30.47 29.43
N LEU A 20 3.94 29.82 28.41
CA LEU A 20 2.86 28.84 28.59
C LEU A 20 3.46 27.54 29.13
N PRO A 21 2.95 26.99 30.24
CA PRO A 21 3.43 25.72 30.77
C PRO A 21 2.96 24.60 29.85
N VAL A 22 3.91 23.80 29.36
CA VAL A 22 3.64 22.52 28.69
C VAL A 22 3.05 21.57 29.74
N ALA A 23 1.72 21.59 29.86
CA ALA A 23 1.01 20.56 30.58
C ALA A 23 1.12 19.26 29.77
N ALA A 24 1.99 18.37 30.22
CA ALA A 24 2.06 16.99 29.78
C ALA A 24 0.70 16.33 29.99
N GLN A 25 -0.10 16.23 28.94
CA GLN A 25 -1.30 15.43 28.93
C GLN A 25 -0.88 13.96 28.92
N ASN A 26 -0.87 13.36 30.12
CA ASN A 26 -0.89 11.93 30.32
C ASN A 26 -2.19 11.37 29.70
N ALA A 27 -2.17 11.12 28.39
CA ALA A 27 -3.14 10.26 27.74
C ALA A 27 -2.89 8.85 28.26
N LYS A 28 -3.66 8.45 29.29
CA LYS A 28 -3.77 7.06 29.73
C LYS A 28 -4.01 6.20 28.49
N LYS A 29 -2.99 5.42 28.08
CA LYS A 29 -3.16 4.27 27.20
C LYS A 29 -4.21 3.37 27.84
N LYS A 30 -5.46 3.43 27.39
CA LYS A 30 -6.42 2.36 27.61
C LYS A 30 -5.89 1.16 26.82
N GLY A 31 -5.18 0.27 27.51
CA GLY A 31 -4.86 -1.04 26.98
C GLY A 31 -6.16 -1.71 26.57
N SER A 32 -6.26 -2.08 25.30
CA SER A 32 -7.36 -2.90 24.81
C SER A 32 -7.20 -4.31 25.41
N PRO A 33 -8.21 -4.89 26.07
CA PRO A 33 -8.16 -6.27 26.51
C PRO A 33 -8.51 -7.16 25.30
N ALA A 34 -7.60 -7.29 24.34
CA ALA A 34 -7.71 -8.28 23.27
C ALA A 34 -6.68 -9.38 23.52
N GLY A 35 -7.01 -10.29 24.43
CA GLY A 35 -6.23 -11.51 24.61
C GLY A 35 -6.24 -12.34 23.32
N LYS A 36 -5.04 -12.66 22.82
CA LYS A 36 -4.64 -13.79 21.95
C LYS A 36 -5.75 -14.71 21.38
N ALA A 37 -6.73 -14.16 20.69
CA ALA A 37 -7.70 -14.96 19.96
C ALA A 37 -7.12 -15.18 18.56
N ALA A 38 -6.36 -16.27 18.38
CA ALA A 38 -5.86 -16.67 17.08
C ALA A 38 -7.03 -16.82 16.10
N LEU A 39 -6.83 -16.44 14.84
CA LEU A 39 -7.85 -16.63 13.82
C LEU A 39 -8.17 -18.12 13.66
N LYS A 40 -9.46 -18.46 13.61
CA LYS A 40 -9.95 -19.80 13.30
C LYS A 40 -10.47 -19.77 11.86
N ASP A 41 -9.88 -20.57 10.99
CA ASP A 41 -10.23 -20.65 9.56
C ASP A 41 -10.25 -19.28 8.85
N GLY A 42 -9.35 -18.37 9.26
CA GLY A 42 -9.23 -17.02 8.70
C GLY A 42 -10.14 -15.97 9.33
N LEU A 43 -10.96 -16.33 10.31
CA LEU A 43 -11.89 -15.43 11.00
C LEU A 43 -11.52 -15.22 12.48
N PRO A 44 -11.79 -14.02 13.04
CA PRO A 44 -11.76 -13.80 14.48
C PRO A 44 -12.74 -14.75 15.21
N PRO A 45 -12.45 -15.19 16.45
CA PRO A 45 -13.34 -16.10 17.18
C PRO A 45 -14.74 -15.56 17.47
N ASP A 46 -14.92 -14.24 17.44
CA ASP A 46 -16.20 -13.55 17.60
C ASP A 46 -16.94 -13.31 16.27
N ALA A 47 -16.39 -13.78 15.14
CA ALA A 47 -17.02 -13.66 13.83
C ALA A 47 -18.02 -14.79 13.58
N ARG A 48 -19.02 -14.48 12.76
CA ARG A 48 -20.01 -15.44 12.24
C ARG A 48 -19.77 -15.63 10.75
N LYS A 49 -19.81 -16.87 10.29
CA LYS A 49 -19.93 -17.17 8.86
C LYS A 49 -21.41 -17.26 8.51
N LEU A 50 -21.89 -16.44 7.58
CA LEU A 50 -23.27 -16.53 7.10
C LEU A 50 -23.48 -17.80 6.27
N GLU A 51 -24.65 -18.40 6.42
CA GLU A 51 -25.12 -19.55 5.64
C GLU A 51 -26.21 -19.14 4.66
N LEU A 52 -26.40 -19.92 3.59
CA LEU A 52 -27.47 -19.66 2.63
C LEU A 52 -28.83 -19.64 3.35
N GLY A 53 -29.65 -18.63 3.05
CA GLY A 53 -30.93 -18.38 3.72
C GLY A 53 -30.84 -17.46 4.94
N ASP A 54 -29.65 -17.21 5.50
CA ASP A 54 -29.48 -16.24 6.58
C ASP A 54 -29.90 -14.84 6.14
N ARG A 55 -30.48 -14.07 7.07
CA ARG A 55 -30.74 -12.65 6.84
C ARG A 55 -29.43 -11.85 6.85
N ALA A 56 -29.33 -10.87 5.97
CA ALA A 56 -28.24 -9.90 5.98
C ALA A 56 -28.16 -9.21 7.36
N PRO A 57 -27.01 -9.29 8.07
CA PRO A 57 -26.78 -8.47 9.25
C PRO A 57 -26.89 -6.99 8.90
N ASP A 58 -27.53 -6.19 9.74
CA ASP A 58 -27.57 -4.74 9.53
C ASP A 58 -26.21 -4.10 9.83
N PHE A 59 -25.99 -2.89 9.30
CA PHE A 59 -24.77 -2.12 9.48
C PHE A 59 -25.08 -0.63 9.55
N LYS A 60 -24.13 0.16 10.05
CA LYS A 60 -24.20 1.64 10.03
C LYS A 60 -22.83 2.22 9.75
N LEU A 61 -22.41 2.16 8.49
CA LEU A 61 -21.04 2.49 8.09
C LEU A 61 -20.96 3.85 7.41
N LEU A 62 -19.83 4.51 7.57
CA LEU A 62 -19.53 5.78 6.90
C LEU A 62 -19.06 5.50 5.46
N GLY A 63 -19.72 6.13 4.49
CA GLY A 63 -19.31 6.16 3.10
C GLY A 63 -18.27 7.24 2.82
N ILE A 64 -17.50 7.06 1.76
CA ILE A 64 -16.54 8.07 1.27
C ILE A 64 -17.18 9.40 0.85
N ASP A 65 -18.50 9.41 0.64
CA ASP A 65 -19.31 10.60 0.34
C ASP A 65 -19.77 11.35 1.61
N GLY A 66 -19.31 10.90 2.79
CA GLY A 66 -19.64 11.48 4.09
C GLY A 66 -20.99 11.02 4.66
N LYS A 67 -21.78 10.22 3.94
CA LYS A 67 -23.07 9.72 4.43
C LYS A 67 -22.91 8.43 5.22
N ARG A 68 -23.84 8.17 6.14
CA ARG A 68 -23.93 6.87 6.81
C ARG A 68 -24.99 6.02 6.13
N TYR A 69 -24.63 4.78 5.84
CA TYR A 69 -25.48 3.82 5.15
C TYR A 69 -25.83 2.66 6.09
N THR A 70 -27.03 2.16 5.89
CA THR A 70 -27.64 1.02 6.57
C THR A 70 -28.23 0.06 5.55
N LEU A 71 -28.63 -1.15 5.97
CA LEU A 71 -29.26 -2.09 5.07
C LEU A 71 -30.58 -1.55 4.49
N ALA A 72 -31.29 -0.71 5.26
CA ALA A 72 -32.56 -0.10 4.88
C ALA A 72 -32.46 0.86 3.69
N ASP A 73 -31.30 1.48 3.46
CA ASP A 73 -31.06 2.40 2.34
C ASP A 73 -31.15 1.69 0.99
N PHE A 74 -31.00 0.36 0.99
CA PHE A 74 -31.04 -0.46 -0.21
C PHE A 74 -32.37 -1.20 -0.40
N LYS A 75 -33.38 -1.02 0.46
CA LYS A 75 -34.62 -1.83 0.52
C LYS A 75 -35.41 -1.92 -0.80
N ALA A 76 -35.29 -0.92 -1.67
CA ALA A 76 -36.02 -0.87 -2.94
C ALA A 76 -35.50 -1.88 -3.97
N ALA A 77 -34.22 -2.29 -3.87
CA ALA A 77 -33.62 -3.21 -4.82
C ALA A 77 -34.06 -4.66 -4.56
N PRO A 78 -34.63 -5.35 -5.58
CA PRO A 78 -34.89 -6.78 -5.54
C PRO A 78 -33.66 -7.62 -5.17
N VAL A 79 -32.48 -7.25 -5.68
CA VAL A 79 -31.20 -7.91 -5.37
C VAL A 79 -30.27 -6.90 -4.74
N LEU A 80 -29.66 -7.26 -3.61
CA LEU A 80 -28.60 -6.48 -2.98
C LEU A 80 -27.29 -7.27 -3.00
N MET A 81 -26.27 -6.70 -3.61
CA MET A 81 -24.89 -7.16 -3.49
C MET A 81 -24.18 -6.38 -2.38
N VAL A 82 -23.80 -7.08 -1.30
CA VAL A 82 -22.78 -6.60 -0.37
C VAL A 82 -21.46 -7.21 -0.81
N VAL A 83 -20.47 -6.38 -1.15
CA VAL A 83 -19.15 -6.84 -1.59
C VAL A 83 -18.07 -6.24 -0.73
N PHE A 84 -17.20 -7.07 -0.17
CA PHE A 84 -16.03 -6.61 0.54
C PHE A 84 -14.87 -6.40 -0.44
N LEU A 85 -14.33 -5.19 -0.52
CA LEU A 85 -13.24 -4.79 -1.42
C LEU A 85 -12.07 -4.20 -0.62
N SER A 86 -10.95 -3.94 -1.30
CA SER A 86 -9.78 -3.31 -0.72
C SER A 86 -9.07 -2.46 -1.76
N ASN A 87 -8.44 -1.37 -1.30
CA ASN A 87 -7.64 -0.47 -2.12
C ASN A 87 -6.20 -0.96 -2.33
N HIS A 88 -5.75 -2.01 -1.62
CA HIS A 88 -4.38 -2.53 -1.76
C HIS A 88 -4.33 -3.92 -2.37
N CYS A 89 -5.45 -4.65 -2.36
CA CYS A 89 -5.45 -6.05 -2.75
C CYS A 89 -5.43 -6.19 -4.28
N PRO A 90 -4.42 -6.86 -4.86
CA PRO A 90 -4.37 -7.09 -6.31
C PRO A 90 -5.55 -7.91 -6.85
N TYR A 91 -6.15 -8.79 -6.03
CA TYR A 91 -7.36 -9.52 -6.43
C TYR A 91 -8.58 -8.60 -6.52
N SER A 92 -8.72 -7.62 -5.62
CA SER A 92 -9.80 -6.64 -5.68
C SER A 92 -9.66 -5.74 -6.89
N HIS A 93 -8.46 -5.21 -7.13
CA HIS A 93 -8.17 -4.39 -8.32
C HIS A 93 -8.49 -5.12 -9.62
N ALA A 94 -8.10 -6.40 -9.71
CA ALA A 94 -8.46 -7.24 -10.84
C ALA A 94 -10.00 -7.34 -10.92
N ALA A 95 -10.66 -7.86 -9.88
CA ALA A 95 -12.11 -8.08 -9.86
C ALA A 95 -12.94 -6.85 -10.21
N GLU A 96 -12.48 -5.65 -9.86
CA GLU A 96 -13.12 -4.38 -10.22
C GLU A 96 -13.28 -4.19 -11.73
N THR A 97 -12.38 -4.74 -12.56
CA THR A 97 -12.52 -4.68 -14.04
C THR A 97 -13.78 -5.40 -14.54
N ARG A 98 -14.35 -6.34 -13.77
CA ARG A 98 -15.61 -7.04 -14.08
C ARG A 98 -16.78 -6.58 -13.21
N LEU A 99 -16.51 -6.29 -11.94
CA LEU A 99 -17.53 -5.87 -10.98
C LEU A 99 -18.12 -4.50 -11.33
N LEU A 100 -17.31 -3.54 -11.80
CA LEU A 100 -17.82 -2.21 -12.15
C LEU A 100 -18.75 -2.24 -13.37
N PRO A 101 -18.40 -2.91 -14.50
CA PRO A 101 -19.36 -3.13 -15.59
C PRO A 101 -20.64 -3.84 -15.14
N LEU A 102 -20.53 -4.89 -14.31
CA LEU A 102 -21.68 -5.62 -13.78
C LEU A 102 -22.60 -4.70 -12.97
N ALA A 103 -22.03 -3.91 -12.06
CA ALA A 103 -22.79 -2.98 -11.24
C ALA A 103 -23.51 -1.93 -12.08
N ARG A 104 -22.86 -1.39 -13.12
CA ARG A 104 -23.48 -0.42 -14.05
C ARG A 104 -24.60 -1.07 -14.86
N GLU A 105 -24.39 -2.28 -15.38
CA GLU A 105 -25.37 -2.99 -16.19
C GLU A 105 -26.68 -3.26 -15.43
N PHE A 106 -26.59 -3.68 -14.17
CA PHE A 106 -27.74 -4.13 -13.40
C PHE A 106 -28.34 -3.09 -12.44
N LYS A 107 -27.75 -1.89 -12.35
CA LYS A 107 -28.24 -0.79 -11.51
C LYS A 107 -29.72 -0.50 -11.76
N ASP A 108 -30.09 -0.33 -13.03
CA ASP A 108 -31.47 -0.01 -13.44
C ASP A 108 -32.32 -1.27 -13.69
N LYS A 109 -31.75 -2.47 -13.48
CA LYS A 109 -32.42 -3.77 -13.64
C LYS A 109 -32.80 -4.40 -12.29
N GLY A 110 -32.66 -3.67 -11.19
CA GLY A 110 -33.07 -4.12 -9.86
C GLY A 110 -31.96 -4.66 -8.96
N MET A 111 -30.69 -4.44 -9.30
CA MET A 111 -29.57 -4.72 -8.40
C MET A 111 -29.05 -3.43 -7.77
N ALA A 112 -28.96 -3.40 -6.44
CA ALA A 112 -28.12 -2.44 -5.73
C ALA A 112 -26.80 -3.09 -5.32
N VAL A 113 -25.74 -2.30 -5.27
CA VAL A 113 -24.43 -2.70 -4.77
C VAL A 113 -24.03 -1.79 -3.62
N VAL A 114 -23.42 -2.36 -2.60
CA VAL A 114 -22.71 -1.65 -1.55
C VAL A 114 -21.36 -2.31 -1.34
N ALA A 115 -20.29 -1.56 -1.51
CA ALA A 115 -18.95 -2.03 -1.24
C ALA A 115 -18.52 -1.65 0.17
N ILE A 116 -17.81 -2.53 0.86
CA ILE A 116 -17.30 -2.30 2.20
C ILE A 116 -15.80 -2.61 2.22
N ASN A 117 -14.97 -1.69 2.69
CA ASN A 117 -13.57 -1.98 3.00
C ASN A 117 -13.46 -2.51 4.44
N PRO A 118 -13.12 -3.79 4.64
CA PRO A 118 -13.05 -4.39 5.97
C PRO A 118 -11.69 -4.21 6.63
N ASN A 119 -10.68 -3.68 5.93
CA ASN A 119 -9.30 -3.78 6.35
C ASN A 119 -8.93 -2.69 7.36
N SER A 120 -8.34 -3.12 8.48
CA SER A 120 -7.79 -2.21 9.47
C SER A 120 -6.35 -1.84 9.09
N PRO A 121 -5.99 -0.54 9.11
CA PRO A 121 -4.59 -0.13 8.96
C PRO A 121 -3.65 -0.77 10.00
N GLU A 122 -4.16 -1.08 11.21
CA GLU A 122 -3.38 -1.71 12.26
C GLU A 122 -3.08 -3.20 11.98
N GLY A 123 -3.92 -3.86 11.17
CA GLY A 123 -3.75 -5.26 10.78
C GLY A 123 -2.98 -5.45 9.48
N LEU A 124 -2.49 -4.37 8.87
CA LEU A 124 -1.89 -4.35 7.54
C LEU A 124 -0.38 -4.13 7.63
N SER A 125 0.41 -5.05 7.07
CA SER A 125 1.85 -4.86 6.93
C SER A 125 2.16 -3.97 5.74
N VAL A 126 3.18 -3.11 5.87
CA VAL A 126 3.66 -2.28 4.74
C VAL A 126 4.06 -3.12 3.52
N THR A 127 4.55 -4.35 3.72
CA THR A 127 4.95 -5.26 2.62
C THR A 127 3.76 -5.81 1.82
N GLU A 128 2.52 -5.59 2.28
CA GLU A 128 1.29 -5.96 1.59
C GLU A 128 0.78 -4.83 0.69
N LEU A 129 1.29 -3.61 0.83
CA LEU A 129 0.88 -2.42 0.09
C LEU A 129 1.52 -2.29 -1.31
N GLY A 130 2.36 -3.24 -1.71
CA GLY A 130 3.16 -3.17 -2.93
C GLY A 130 2.39 -3.19 -4.25
N TYR A 131 1.06 -3.37 -4.23
CA TYR A 131 0.19 -3.40 -5.41
C TYR A 131 -0.68 -2.16 -5.57
N SER A 132 -0.52 -1.15 -4.71
CA SER A 132 -1.36 0.04 -4.76
C SER A 132 -0.60 1.31 -4.52
N LYS A 133 -1.15 2.38 -5.09
CA LYS A 133 -0.85 3.77 -4.76
C LYS A 133 -1.30 4.12 -3.35
N TYR A 134 -2.35 3.44 -2.87
CA TYR A 134 -3.09 3.79 -1.66
C TYR A 134 -3.04 2.67 -0.60
N ASN A 135 -3.40 2.99 0.63
CA ASN A 135 -3.71 2.08 1.72
C ASN A 135 -5.24 1.97 1.91
N ASP A 136 -5.66 1.19 2.92
CA ASP A 136 -7.08 0.99 3.24
C ASP A 136 -7.65 1.97 4.28
N SER A 137 -6.93 3.06 4.60
CA SER A 137 -7.50 4.10 5.47
C SER A 137 -8.70 4.76 4.80
N TYR A 138 -9.64 5.26 5.61
CA TYR A 138 -10.81 5.99 5.11
C TYR A 138 -10.44 7.18 4.22
N GLU A 139 -9.37 7.91 4.55
CA GLU A 139 -8.93 9.06 3.76
C GLU A 139 -8.40 8.64 2.39
N GLU A 140 -7.59 7.58 2.32
CA GLU A 140 -7.08 7.10 1.04
C GLU A 140 -8.13 6.33 0.21
N MET A 141 -9.17 5.76 0.84
CA MET A 141 -10.34 5.23 0.13
C MET A 141 -11.01 6.29 -0.75
N LYS A 142 -11.05 7.56 -0.31
CA LYS A 142 -11.63 8.66 -1.11
C LYS A 142 -10.81 8.90 -2.38
N LEU A 143 -9.48 8.90 -2.25
CA LEU A 143 -8.56 9.08 -3.37
C LEU A 143 -8.65 7.90 -4.34
N TYR A 144 -8.61 6.67 -3.81
CA TYR A 144 -8.76 5.46 -4.60
C TYR A 144 -10.08 5.43 -5.37
N ALA A 145 -11.20 5.69 -4.69
CA ALA A 145 -12.52 5.68 -5.31
C ALA A 145 -12.70 6.76 -6.39
N LYS A 146 -12.03 7.92 -6.23
CA LYS A 146 -12.01 8.96 -7.25
C LYS A 146 -11.28 8.50 -8.52
N GLU A 147 -10.17 7.77 -8.40
CA GLU A 147 -9.48 7.19 -9.55
C GLU A 147 -10.29 6.06 -10.21
N VAL A 148 -10.91 5.19 -9.42
CA VAL A 148 -11.61 3.99 -9.90
C VAL A 148 -12.99 4.30 -10.49
N GLY A 149 -13.71 5.28 -9.93
CA GLY A 149 -15.05 5.66 -10.38
C GLY A 149 -16.13 4.66 -10.00
N PHE A 150 -16.25 4.35 -8.70
CA PHE A 150 -17.27 3.45 -8.16
C PHE A 150 -18.70 3.98 -8.42
N PRO A 151 -19.61 3.21 -9.03
CA PRO A 151 -21.00 3.60 -9.29
C PRO A 151 -21.92 3.34 -8.10
N PHE A 152 -21.37 2.94 -6.95
CA PHE A 152 -22.08 2.52 -5.74
C PHE A 152 -21.40 3.09 -4.48
N PRO A 153 -22.09 3.11 -3.32
CA PRO A 153 -21.47 3.49 -2.05
C PRO A 153 -20.29 2.59 -1.69
N TYR A 154 -19.18 3.20 -1.29
CA TYR A 154 -18.01 2.51 -0.76
C TYR A 154 -17.80 2.93 0.70
N LEU A 155 -17.99 1.96 1.59
CA LEU A 155 -18.12 2.16 3.04
C LEU A 155 -16.89 1.65 3.78
N TYR A 156 -16.56 2.26 4.92
CA TYR A 156 -15.41 1.88 5.72
C TYR A 156 -15.83 1.15 7.00
N ASP A 157 -15.28 -0.04 7.21
CA ASP A 157 -15.44 -0.87 8.41
C ASP A 157 -14.09 -1.18 9.09
N GLY A 158 -12.97 -0.60 8.63
CA GLY A 158 -11.62 -0.96 9.09
C GLY A 158 -11.32 -0.71 10.56
N ASP A 159 -11.96 0.27 11.20
CA ASP A 159 -11.72 0.59 12.62
C ASP A 159 -12.31 -0.47 13.56
N THR A 160 -13.57 -0.87 13.30
CA THR A 160 -14.32 -1.76 14.21
C THR A 160 -14.43 -3.19 13.70
N GLN A 161 -14.50 -3.35 12.38
CA GLN A 161 -14.64 -4.61 11.66
C GLN A 161 -15.88 -5.42 12.07
N VAL A 162 -16.88 -4.76 12.66
CA VAL A 162 -18.11 -5.40 13.17
C VAL A 162 -18.92 -5.97 12.02
N THR A 163 -18.99 -5.24 10.90
CA THR A 163 -19.76 -5.69 9.73
C THR A 163 -19.06 -6.86 9.05
N ALA A 164 -17.74 -6.77 8.85
CA ALA A 164 -16.92 -7.85 8.31
C ALA A 164 -17.02 -9.13 9.15
N LYS A 165 -17.03 -9.02 10.49
CA LYS A 165 -17.22 -10.16 11.40
C LYS A 165 -18.64 -10.74 11.34
N ALA A 166 -19.67 -9.90 11.24
CA ALA A 166 -21.07 -10.36 11.19
C ALA A 166 -21.39 -11.10 9.88
N TYR A 167 -20.74 -10.70 8.78
CA TYR A 167 -20.90 -11.34 7.48
C TYR A 167 -19.97 -12.54 7.28
N GLY A 168 -18.86 -12.61 8.02
CA GLY A 168 -17.84 -13.66 7.86
C GLY A 168 -16.92 -13.38 6.68
N CYS A 169 -16.49 -12.13 6.50
CA CYS A 169 -15.60 -11.72 5.43
C CYS A 169 -14.21 -12.34 5.57
N LEU A 170 -13.90 -13.35 4.74
CA LEU A 170 -12.61 -14.03 4.73
C LEU A 170 -11.52 -13.27 3.96
N ALA A 171 -11.89 -12.65 2.84
CA ALA A 171 -10.95 -12.08 1.90
C ALA A 171 -11.56 -10.92 1.11
N THR A 172 -10.72 -10.21 0.37
CA THR A 172 -11.12 -9.19 -0.61
C THR A 172 -10.64 -9.61 -2.00
N PRO A 173 -11.53 -9.72 -3.02
CA PRO A 173 -12.97 -9.48 -2.97
C PRO A 173 -13.76 -10.65 -2.34
N HIS A 174 -14.93 -10.36 -1.75
CA HIS A 174 -15.88 -11.38 -1.27
C HIS A 174 -17.31 -10.89 -1.43
N VAL A 175 -18.13 -11.65 -2.15
CA VAL A 175 -19.48 -11.27 -2.59
C VAL A 175 -20.53 -11.98 -1.75
N PHE A 176 -21.56 -11.23 -1.35
CA PHE A 176 -22.79 -11.73 -0.72
C PHE A 176 -24.00 -11.15 -1.48
N LEU A 177 -24.83 -11.99 -2.10
CA LEU A 177 -26.06 -11.56 -2.77
C LEU A 177 -27.27 -11.93 -1.94
N PHE A 178 -28.12 -10.94 -1.71
CA PHE A 178 -29.35 -11.07 -0.96
C PHE A 178 -30.55 -10.79 -1.84
N ASP A 179 -31.63 -11.56 -1.63
CA ASP A 179 -32.90 -11.33 -2.30
C ASP A 179 -33.71 -10.19 -1.65
N ARG A 180 -34.97 -10.03 -2.08
CA ARG A 180 -35.89 -8.97 -1.64
C ARG A 180 -36.23 -9.06 -0.14
N GLU A 181 -36.18 -10.25 0.44
CA GLU A 181 -36.34 -10.49 1.88
C GLU A 181 -35.03 -10.33 2.66
N ARG A 182 -33.95 -9.95 1.96
CA ARG A 182 -32.59 -9.87 2.46
C ARG A 182 -32.05 -11.20 2.96
N LYS A 183 -32.49 -12.31 2.36
CA LYS A 183 -31.92 -13.65 2.61
C LYS A 183 -30.76 -13.90 1.67
N LEU A 184 -29.68 -14.48 2.20
CA LEU A 184 -28.47 -14.79 1.43
C LEU A 184 -28.76 -15.90 0.41
N ARG A 185 -28.54 -15.60 -0.87
CA ARG A 185 -28.77 -16.53 -2.00
C ARG A 185 -27.49 -16.91 -2.73
N TYR A 186 -26.45 -16.11 -2.57
CA TYR A 186 -25.13 -16.40 -3.09
C TYR A 186 -24.04 -15.86 -2.16
N VAL A 187 -23.00 -16.65 -1.93
CA VAL A 187 -21.77 -16.20 -1.26
C VAL A 187 -20.55 -16.76 -1.96
N GLY A 188 -19.53 -15.92 -2.20
CA GLY A 188 -18.30 -16.41 -2.82
C GLY A 188 -17.52 -15.36 -3.61
N ARG A 189 -16.92 -15.81 -4.73
CA ARG A 189 -16.08 -15.01 -5.61
C ARG A 189 -16.89 -14.14 -6.59
N VAL A 190 -16.23 -13.23 -7.31
CA VAL A 190 -16.86 -12.51 -8.43
C VAL A 190 -16.93 -13.43 -9.65
N ASP A 191 -15.77 -14.01 -9.99
CA ASP A 191 -15.54 -14.94 -11.09
C ASP A 191 -14.34 -15.84 -10.73
N ASP A 192 -13.97 -16.76 -11.63
CA ASP A 192 -12.89 -17.72 -11.42
C ASP A 192 -11.47 -17.20 -11.71
N SER A 193 -11.31 -15.93 -12.08
CA SER A 193 -10.01 -15.37 -12.42
C SER A 193 -9.42 -14.45 -11.37
N ARG A 194 -8.11 -14.62 -11.13
CA ARG A 194 -7.27 -13.73 -10.34
C ARG A 194 -6.63 -12.59 -11.15
N PHE A 195 -6.75 -12.62 -12.47
CA PHE A 195 -6.11 -11.67 -13.38
C PHE A 195 -7.12 -10.61 -13.83
N GLU A 196 -6.66 -9.49 -14.38
CA GLU A 196 -7.53 -8.42 -14.86
C GLU A 196 -8.22 -8.76 -16.20
N ASP A 197 -7.53 -9.52 -17.05
CA ASP A 197 -8.00 -9.84 -18.41
C ASP A 197 -9.26 -10.71 -18.35
N VAL A 198 -10.35 -10.18 -18.88
CA VAL A 198 -11.64 -10.87 -18.97
C VAL A 198 -11.56 -12.19 -19.75
N LYS A 199 -10.58 -12.36 -20.65
CA LYS A 199 -10.38 -13.63 -21.39
C LYS A 199 -9.93 -14.78 -20.50
N SER A 200 -9.39 -14.48 -19.32
CA SER A 200 -9.00 -15.50 -18.34
C SER A 200 -10.17 -16.02 -17.50
N VAL A 201 -11.36 -15.42 -17.64
CA VAL A 201 -12.57 -15.84 -16.93
C VAL A 201 -13.26 -16.95 -17.71
N THR A 202 -13.57 -18.06 -17.04
CA THR A 202 -14.39 -19.15 -17.59
C THR A 202 -15.71 -19.36 -16.84
N SER A 203 -15.82 -18.85 -15.60
CA SER A 203 -17.08 -18.81 -14.85
C SER A 203 -17.40 -17.41 -14.31
N HIS A 204 -18.62 -16.94 -14.58
CA HIS A 204 -19.12 -15.62 -14.16
C HIS A 204 -20.07 -15.73 -12.96
N ASP A 205 -19.61 -16.34 -11.87
CA ASP A 205 -20.48 -16.84 -10.79
C ASP A 205 -21.41 -15.77 -10.17
N ALA A 206 -20.87 -14.61 -9.77
CA ALA A 206 -21.68 -13.53 -9.20
C ALA A 206 -22.69 -12.97 -10.20
N ARG A 207 -22.30 -12.84 -11.49
CA ARG A 207 -23.20 -12.38 -12.55
C ARG A 207 -24.33 -13.38 -12.79
N ASN A 208 -24.01 -14.67 -12.87
CA ASN A 208 -24.98 -15.74 -13.08
C ASN A 208 -26.02 -15.74 -11.97
N ALA A 209 -25.58 -15.66 -10.71
CA ALA A 209 -26.46 -15.57 -9.56
C ALA A 209 -27.38 -14.33 -9.60
N VAL A 210 -26.85 -13.14 -9.96
CA VAL A 210 -27.68 -11.92 -10.14
C VAL A 210 -28.75 -12.13 -11.20
N VAL A 211 -28.40 -12.68 -12.36
CA VAL A 211 -29.35 -12.94 -13.46
C VAL A 211 -30.44 -13.90 -13.03
N GLU A 212 -30.07 -15.00 -12.36
CA GLU A 212 -31.02 -16.01 -11.87
C GLU A 212 -31.97 -15.41 -10.83
N MET A 213 -31.44 -14.67 -9.86
CA MET A 213 -32.24 -14.00 -8.82
C MET A 213 -33.21 -12.98 -9.40
N LEU A 214 -32.77 -12.14 -10.35
CA LEU A 214 -33.64 -11.16 -11.02
C LEU A 214 -34.72 -11.81 -11.89
N ALA A 215 -34.43 -13.01 -12.43
CA ALA A 215 -35.40 -13.82 -13.16
C ALA A 215 -36.34 -14.63 -12.24
N GLY A 216 -36.21 -14.51 -10.91
CA GLY A 216 -36.99 -15.29 -9.94
C GLY A 216 -36.63 -16.78 -9.90
N LYS A 217 -35.47 -17.17 -10.44
CA LYS A 217 -34.99 -18.56 -10.47
C LYS A 217 -34.12 -18.87 -9.25
N PRO A 218 -34.03 -20.15 -8.82
CA PRO A 218 -33.00 -20.57 -7.88
C PRO A 218 -31.60 -20.27 -8.41
N VAL A 219 -30.67 -19.93 -7.53
CA VAL A 219 -29.26 -19.74 -7.89
C VAL A 219 -28.62 -21.12 -8.07
N THR A 220 -28.12 -21.42 -9.27
CA THR A 220 -27.60 -22.74 -9.63
C THR A 220 -26.31 -23.06 -8.86
N VAL A 221 -25.40 -22.09 -8.78
CA VAL A 221 -24.14 -22.18 -8.02
C VAL A 221 -24.18 -21.15 -6.91
N ALA A 222 -24.80 -21.49 -5.78
CA ALA A 222 -25.05 -20.57 -4.67
C ALA A 222 -23.84 -20.33 -3.74
N ASN A 223 -22.82 -21.18 -3.80
CA ASN A 223 -21.64 -21.04 -2.95
C ASN A 223 -20.38 -21.38 -3.75
N THR A 224 -19.38 -20.51 -3.69
CA THR A 224 -18.07 -20.74 -4.32
C THR A 224 -16.93 -20.44 -3.35
N VAL A 225 -15.79 -21.08 -3.56
CA VAL A 225 -14.58 -20.79 -2.79
C VAL A 225 -14.11 -19.38 -3.10
N VAL A 226 -13.90 -18.58 -2.04
CA VAL A 226 -13.40 -17.22 -2.15
C VAL A 226 -11.89 -17.25 -2.32
N MET A 227 -11.39 -16.53 -3.33
CA MET A 227 -9.97 -16.34 -3.59
C MET A 227 -9.65 -14.85 -3.56
N GLY A 228 -8.75 -14.45 -2.68
CA GLY A 228 -8.39 -13.04 -2.49
C GLY A 228 -7.36 -12.84 -1.39
N CYS A 229 -7.01 -11.59 -1.12
CA CYS A 229 -6.18 -11.25 0.03
C CYS A 229 -6.99 -11.44 1.31
N SER A 230 -6.43 -12.07 2.34
CA SER A 230 -7.11 -12.19 3.64
C SER A 230 -7.42 -10.81 4.23
N THR A 231 -8.58 -10.72 4.91
CA THR A 231 -8.99 -9.51 5.65
C THR A 231 -7.91 -9.09 6.65
N LYS A 232 -7.61 -7.79 6.69
CA LYS A 232 -6.60 -7.21 7.60
C LYS A 232 -7.21 -6.94 8.96
N TRP A 233 -7.39 -8.00 9.74
CA TRP A 233 -7.97 -7.94 11.08
C TRP A 233 -7.08 -7.14 12.05
N ASN A 234 -7.69 -6.25 12.82
CA ASN A 234 -7.01 -5.43 13.84
C ASN A 234 -6.43 -6.26 15.00
N SER A 235 -6.84 -7.53 15.15
CA SER A 235 -6.25 -8.50 16.07
C SER A 235 -4.82 -8.89 15.68
N LYS A 236 -4.40 -8.63 14.44
CA LYS A 236 -3.02 -8.87 13.96
C LYS A 236 -2.03 -7.75 14.30
N ARG A 237 -2.46 -6.66 14.94
CA ARG A 237 -1.59 -5.50 15.24
C ARG A 237 -0.25 -5.87 15.89
N ASP A 238 -0.28 -6.83 16.81
CA ASP A 238 0.92 -7.25 17.54
C ASP A 238 1.85 -8.07 16.65
N GLU A 239 1.30 -8.84 15.71
CA GLU A 239 2.08 -9.58 14.72
C GLU A 239 2.75 -8.63 13.73
N VAL A 240 2.02 -7.60 13.28
CA VAL A 240 2.56 -6.53 12.43
C VAL A 240 3.69 -5.81 13.16
N ALA A 241 3.46 -5.35 14.39
CA ALA A 241 4.49 -4.69 15.20
C ALA A 241 5.73 -5.59 15.40
N LYS A 242 5.56 -6.89 15.66
CA LYS A 242 6.68 -7.84 15.76
C LYS A 242 7.38 -8.07 14.43
N ALA A 243 6.68 -8.00 13.30
CA ALA A 243 7.31 -8.09 11.99
C ALA A 243 8.14 -6.84 11.70
N ASP A 244 7.67 -5.67 12.13
CA ASP A 244 8.39 -4.39 12.05
C ASP A 244 9.65 -4.40 12.91
N GLU A 245 9.57 -4.88 14.16
CA GLU A 245 10.77 -5.00 15.00
C GLU A 245 11.77 -6.02 14.44
N ARG A 246 11.29 -7.14 13.87
CA ARG A 246 12.16 -8.10 13.18
C ARG A 246 12.85 -7.50 11.96
N TRP A 247 12.17 -6.62 11.22
CA TRP A 247 12.77 -5.90 10.10
C TRP A 247 13.90 -4.97 10.56
N LYS A 248 13.66 -4.19 11.62
CA LYS A 248 14.65 -3.26 12.16
C LYS A 248 15.91 -3.95 12.67
N ALA A 249 15.80 -5.21 13.08
CA ALA A 249 16.90 -6.03 13.55
C ALA A 249 17.70 -6.72 12.43
N VAL A 250 17.30 -6.59 11.16
CA VAL A 250 18.05 -7.18 10.05
C VAL A 250 19.38 -6.44 9.89
N PRO A 251 20.53 -7.15 9.77
CA PRO A 251 21.81 -6.51 9.50
C PRO A 251 21.78 -5.67 8.21
N VAL A 252 22.44 -4.53 8.25
CA VAL A 252 22.63 -3.65 7.10
C VAL A 252 24.03 -3.85 6.54
N GLU A 253 24.09 -4.32 5.31
CA GLU A 253 25.33 -4.48 4.55
C GLU A 253 25.64 -3.22 3.73
N LEU A 254 26.91 -2.83 3.72
CA LEU A 254 27.46 -1.76 2.88
C LEU A 254 28.73 -2.29 2.19
N ALA A 255 28.67 -2.41 0.88
CA ALA A 255 29.80 -2.82 0.04
C ALA A 255 30.43 -1.63 -0.69
N THR A 256 31.66 -1.79 -1.18
CA THR A 256 32.27 -0.81 -2.10
C THR A 256 31.84 -1.08 -3.53
N ILE A 257 31.74 -0.05 -4.36
CA ILE A 257 31.47 -0.19 -5.81
C ILE A 257 32.25 0.84 -6.62
N ASP A 258 32.74 0.45 -7.80
CA ASP A 258 33.35 1.36 -8.78
C ASP A 258 32.43 1.61 -9.98
N ALA A 259 32.89 2.37 -10.97
CA ALA A 259 32.09 2.67 -12.17
C ALA A 259 31.70 1.41 -12.95
N ALA A 260 32.58 0.40 -13.02
CA ALA A 260 32.30 -0.84 -13.74
C ALA A 260 31.21 -1.67 -13.04
N GLY A 261 31.26 -1.74 -11.70
CA GLY A 261 30.21 -2.34 -10.89
C GLY A 261 28.87 -1.63 -11.07
N VAL A 262 28.86 -0.29 -11.06
CA VAL A 262 27.63 0.49 -11.30
C VAL A 262 27.07 0.22 -12.69
N ALA A 263 27.90 0.25 -13.73
CA ALA A 263 27.47 -0.06 -15.11
C ALA A 263 26.88 -1.49 -15.22
N THR A 264 27.46 -2.46 -14.51
CA THR A 264 26.94 -3.82 -14.44
C THR A 264 25.54 -3.87 -13.80
N LEU A 265 25.33 -3.14 -12.70
CA LEU A 265 24.01 -3.04 -12.07
C LEU A 265 23.00 -2.28 -12.93
N ALA A 266 23.42 -1.19 -13.58
CA ALA A 266 22.58 -0.35 -14.43
C ALA A 266 22.14 -1.08 -15.71
N LYS A 267 22.95 -2.01 -16.25
CA LYS A 267 22.53 -2.89 -17.35
C LYS A 267 21.29 -3.74 -17.01
N ASN A 268 21.06 -4.00 -15.72
CA ASN A 268 19.91 -4.71 -15.17
C ASN A 268 19.52 -5.98 -15.96
N SER A 269 20.39 -6.98 -15.94
CA SER A 269 20.13 -8.31 -16.52
C SER A 269 19.10 -9.15 -15.74
N SER A 270 18.54 -8.60 -14.65
CA SER A 270 17.47 -9.25 -13.88
C SER A 270 16.09 -8.93 -14.48
N ASN A 271 15.05 -9.59 -13.97
CA ASN A 271 13.66 -9.27 -14.30
C ASN A 271 13.04 -8.21 -13.38
N ARG A 272 13.82 -7.59 -12.47
CA ARG A 272 13.32 -6.65 -11.48
C ARG A 272 13.42 -5.21 -11.98
N LEU A 273 12.47 -4.37 -11.57
CA LEU A 273 12.61 -2.93 -11.64
C LEU A 273 13.62 -2.48 -10.58
N ARG A 274 14.66 -1.73 -10.97
CA ARG A 274 15.70 -1.22 -10.06
C ARG A 274 15.53 0.27 -9.82
N LEU A 275 15.39 0.67 -8.57
CA LEU A 275 15.45 2.06 -8.14
C LEU A 275 16.89 2.33 -7.69
N PHE A 276 17.60 3.22 -8.38
CA PHE A 276 18.89 3.73 -7.92
C PHE A 276 18.67 5.08 -7.24
N ASN A 277 19.30 5.29 -6.10
CA ASN A 277 19.43 6.60 -5.46
C ASN A 277 20.89 6.86 -5.13
N VAL A 278 21.42 7.96 -5.66
CA VAL A 278 22.76 8.45 -5.36
C VAL A 278 22.65 9.53 -4.29
N TRP A 279 23.38 9.37 -3.20
CA TRP A 279 23.21 10.16 -1.97
C TRP A 279 24.54 10.38 -1.23
N ALA A 280 24.55 11.19 -0.18
CA ALA A 280 25.68 11.30 0.74
C ALA A 280 25.23 11.75 2.13
N THR A 281 25.97 11.41 3.19
CA THR A 281 25.61 11.80 4.57
C THR A 281 25.72 13.30 4.82
N TRP A 282 26.54 14.02 4.05
CA TRP A 282 26.67 15.48 4.10
C TRP A 282 25.61 16.23 3.26
N CYS A 283 24.82 15.51 2.47
CA CYS A 283 23.75 16.07 1.64
C CYS A 283 22.42 16.10 2.42
N ALA A 284 22.05 17.27 2.93
CA ALA A 284 20.81 17.45 3.70
C ALA A 284 19.53 16.95 3.01
N PRO A 285 19.24 17.28 1.72
CA PRO A 285 18.05 16.74 1.05
C PRO A 285 18.10 15.22 0.90
N CYS A 286 19.28 14.64 0.67
CA CYS A 286 19.47 13.19 0.59
C CYS A 286 19.10 12.50 1.91
N VAL A 287 19.57 13.04 3.04
CA VAL A 287 19.26 12.52 4.38
C VAL A 287 17.77 12.65 4.70
N ALA A 288 17.14 13.75 4.29
CA ALA A 288 15.73 14.01 4.53
C ALA A 288 14.79 13.03 3.78
N GLU A 289 15.10 12.68 2.54
CA GLU A 289 14.25 11.78 1.73
C GLU A 289 14.46 10.28 2.04
N PHE A 290 15.65 9.92 2.54
CA PHE A 290 16.07 8.52 2.66
C PHE A 290 15.10 7.60 3.42
N PRO A 291 14.49 8.01 4.56
CA PRO A 291 13.50 7.18 5.25
C PRO A 291 12.32 6.77 4.36
N GLY A 292 11.86 7.69 3.48
CA GLY A 292 10.79 7.41 2.51
C GLY A 292 11.22 6.40 1.46
N LEU A 293 12.46 6.46 0.98
CA LEU A 293 13.01 5.48 0.05
C LEU A 293 13.10 4.07 0.66
N VAL A 294 13.52 3.97 1.94
CA VAL A 294 13.51 2.69 2.66
C VAL A 294 12.08 2.16 2.86
N SER A 295 11.13 3.04 3.18
CA SER A 295 9.70 2.70 3.25
C SER A 295 9.20 2.12 1.92
N LEU A 296 9.55 2.72 0.78
CA LEU A 296 9.20 2.21 -0.55
C LEU A 296 9.85 0.85 -0.83
N ALA A 297 11.14 0.69 -0.52
CA ALA A 297 11.84 -0.59 -0.68
C ALA A 297 11.15 -1.71 0.10
N ARG A 298 10.70 -1.41 1.32
CA ARG A 298 9.93 -2.34 2.17
C ARG A 298 8.55 -2.62 1.57
N ARG A 299 7.83 -1.57 1.14
CA ARG A 299 6.50 -1.66 0.51
C ARG A 299 6.49 -2.60 -0.70
N PHE A 300 7.47 -2.45 -1.58
CA PHE A 300 7.59 -3.26 -2.79
C PHE A 300 8.40 -4.55 -2.60
N GLY A 301 8.76 -4.92 -1.36
CA GLY A 301 9.64 -6.05 -1.09
C GLY A 301 9.11 -7.44 -1.49
N ASN A 302 7.80 -7.55 -1.72
CA ASN A 302 7.16 -8.74 -2.27
C ASN A 302 6.94 -8.68 -3.79
N ARG A 303 7.39 -7.60 -4.44
CA ARG A 303 7.36 -7.39 -5.89
C ARG A 303 8.74 -7.66 -6.50
N ASP A 304 8.80 -7.73 -7.83
CA ASP A 304 10.06 -7.79 -8.59
C ASP A 304 10.68 -6.40 -8.65
N PHE A 305 11.13 -5.93 -7.49
CA PHE A 305 11.65 -4.59 -7.23
C PHE A 305 12.93 -4.69 -6.39
N GLU A 306 13.90 -3.83 -6.69
CA GLU A 306 15.17 -3.75 -5.97
C GLU A 306 15.55 -2.28 -5.79
N PHE A 307 15.76 -1.85 -4.55
CA PHE A 307 16.29 -0.52 -4.25
C PHE A 307 17.79 -0.61 -4.05
N ILE A 308 18.56 0.15 -4.82
CA ILE A 308 20.02 0.19 -4.80
C ILE A 308 20.44 1.60 -4.39
N THR A 309 21.30 1.70 -3.39
CA THR A 309 21.80 2.99 -2.88
C THR A 309 23.29 3.11 -3.18
N ILE A 310 23.72 4.29 -3.63
CA ILE A 310 25.12 4.59 -3.90
C ILE A 310 25.49 5.85 -3.14
N SER A 311 26.26 5.69 -2.07
CA SER A 311 26.83 6.78 -1.30
C SER A 311 28.03 7.39 -2.02
N MET A 312 28.04 8.72 -2.08
CA MET A 312 29.13 9.59 -2.55
C MET A 312 29.97 10.13 -1.38
N ASP A 313 29.82 9.56 -0.18
CA ASP A 313 30.74 9.86 0.92
C ASP A 313 32.15 9.38 0.55
N ASP A 314 33.19 10.07 1.05
CA ASP A 314 34.57 9.60 0.91
C ASP A 314 34.66 8.16 1.49
N PRO A 315 35.31 7.20 0.80
CA PRO A 315 35.47 5.83 1.32
C PRO A 315 36.01 5.74 2.76
N LYS A 316 36.79 6.73 3.22
CA LYS A 316 37.25 6.84 4.61
C LYS A 316 36.10 7.03 5.62
N MET A 317 34.96 7.53 5.16
CA MET A 317 33.73 7.75 5.92
C MET A 317 32.76 6.55 5.83
N GLN A 318 33.20 5.40 5.30
CA GLN A 318 32.37 4.19 5.18
C GLN A 318 31.68 3.80 6.50
N ALA A 319 32.34 3.97 7.65
CA ALA A 319 31.74 3.69 8.95
C ALA A 319 30.57 4.65 9.28
N GLN A 320 30.66 5.93 8.90
CA GLN A 320 29.58 6.90 9.07
C GLN A 320 28.40 6.60 8.14
N ALA A 321 28.68 6.31 6.86
CA ALA A 321 27.65 5.92 5.90
C ALA A 321 26.94 4.63 6.34
N LYS A 322 27.68 3.62 6.80
CA LYS A 322 27.11 2.38 7.34
C LYS A 322 26.22 2.65 8.55
N LYS A 323 26.68 3.45 9.51
CA LYS A 323 25.89 3.84 10.69
C LYS A 323 24.61 4.58 10.33
N PHE A 324 24.65 5.44 9.31
CA PHE A 324 23.44 6.09 8.80
C PHE A 324 22.46 5.05 8.26
N LEU A 325 22.90 4.15 7.38
CA LEU A 325 22.06 3.10 6.80
C LEU A 325 21.47 2.16 7.87
N GLU A 326 22.23 1.83 8.92
CA GLU A 326 21.78 1.06 10.08
C GLU A 326 20.65 1.78 10.84
N ASN A 327 20.81 3.08 11.10
CA ASN A 327 19.76 3.89 11.73
C ASN A 327 18.49 4.01 10.88
N GLN A 328 18.64 3.94 9.54
CA GLN A 328 17.51 3.93 8.61
C GLN A 328 16.91 2.53 8.41
N HIS A 329 17.52 1.47 8.96
CA HIS A 329 17.15 0.07 8.71
C HIS A 329 17.10 -0.27 7.21
N ALA A 330 18.09 0.22 6.45
CA ALA A 330 18.17 0.11 4.99
C ALA A 330 18.62 -1.29 4.52
N SER A 331 18.01 -2.34 5.06
CA SER A 331 18.23 -3.72 4.63
C SER A 331 17.33 -4.07 3.45
N PRO A 332 17.69 -5.06 2.62
CA PRO A 332 16.79 -5.60 1.60
C PRO A 332 15.76 -6.57 2.22
N PRO A 333 14.54 -6.65 1.67
CA PRO A 333 13.52 -7.63 2.08
C PRO A 333 14.02 -9.08 2.04
N ASN A 334 13.53 -9.96 2.92
CA ASN A 334 13.97 -11.37 3.00
C ASN A 334 13.86 -12.14 1.67
N ARG A 335 12.85 -11.81 0.84
CA ARG A 335 12.73 -12.37 -0.52
C ARG A 335 13.92 -11.93 -1.38
N LEU A 336 14.24 -10.63 -1.37
CA LEU A 336 15.32 -10.05 -2.14
C LEU A 336 16.68 -10.56 -1.66
N GLN A 337 16.93 -10.68 -0.35
CA GLN A 337 18.17 -11.27 0.18
C GLN A 337 18.47 -12.65 -0.43
N ARG A 338 17.46 -13.52 -0.53
CA ARG A 338 17.62 -14.86 -1.15
C ARG A 338 17.95 -14.77 -2.64
N LEU A 339 17.34 -13.82 -3.36
CA LEU A 339 17.59 -13.59 -4.78
C LEU A 339 19.01 -13.03 -5.01
N LEU A 340 19.44 -12.06 -4.20
CA LEU A 340 20.77 -11.49 -4.28
C LEU A 340 21.85 -12.55 -4.03
N LYS A 341 21.65 -13.42 -3.03
CA LYS A 341 22.59 -14.53 -2.76
C LYS A 341 22.74 -15.47 -3.96
N ALA A 342 21.65 -15.75 -4.68
CA ALA A 342 21.70 -16.54 -5.91
C ALA A 342 22.43 -15.83 -7.05
N GLU A 343 22.50 -14.49 -7.01
CA GLU A 343 23.26 -13.63 -7.93
C GLU A 343 24.70 -13.37 -7.45
N GLY A 344 25.15 -13.98 -6.36
CA GLY A 344 26.47 -13.74 -5.78
C GLY A 344 26.63 -12.34 -5.16
N ARG A 345 25.53 -11.68 -4.79
CA ARG A 345 25.50 -10.36 -4.15
C ARG A 345 24.92 -10.45 -2.75
N GLU A 346 25.46 -9.66 -1.83
CA GLU A 346 24.95 -9.58 -0.45
C GLU A 346 24.44 -8.18 -0.09
N ALA A 347 24.88 -7.15 -0.82
CA ALA A 347 24.53 -5.77 -0.56
C ALA A 347 23.64 -5.14 -1.64
N VAL A 348 22.75 -4.26 -1.18
CA VAL A 348 22.04 -3.28 -1.99
C VAL A 348 22.51 -1.85 -1.74
N ASN A 349 23.26 -1.63 -0.67
CA ASN A 349 23.87 -0.36 -0.36
C ASN A 349 25.34 -0.40 -0.73
N PHE A 350 25.77 0.63 -1.43
CA PHE A 350 27.14 0.76 -1.90
C PHE A 350 27.73 2.11 -1.51
N ILE A 351 29.04 2.15 -1.29
CA ILE A 351 29.83 3.37 -1.26
C ILE A 351 30.72 3.39 -2.50
N TYR A 352 30.68 4.50 -3.24
CA TYR A 352 31.42 4.64 -4.48
C TYR A 352 32.91 4.87 -4.22
N THR A 353 33.78 4.07 -4.84
CA THR A 353 35.25 4.14 -4.66
C THR A 353 35.98 4.60 -5.92
N GLY A 354 35.27 4.84 -7.02
CA GLY A 354 35.87 5.35 -8.24
C GLY A 354 36.41 6.77 -8.06
N ALA A 355 37.53 7.07 -8.73
CA ALA A 355 38.22 8.34 -8.57
C ALA A 355 37.48 9.56 -9.16
N SER A 356 36.46 9.35 -10.01
CA SER A 356 35.77 10.41 -10.73
C SER A 356 34.25 10.27 -10.63
N ALA A 357 33.57 11.35 -10.25
CA ALA A 357 32.12 11.45 -10.32
C ALA A 357 31.62 11.35 -11.77
N ASP A 358 32.39 11.81 -12.76
CA ASP A 358 32.02 11.69 -14.18
C ASP A 358 31.93 10.22 -14.60
N ALA A 359 32.82 9.37 -14.09
CA ALA A 359 32.78 7.95 -14.37
C ALA A 359 31.51 7.28 -13.79
N LEU A 360 31.04 7.74 -12.63
CA LEU A 360 29.75 7.32 -12.08
C LEU A 360 28.58 7.80 -12.95
N VAL A 361 28.58 9.08 -13.34
CA VAL A 361 27.56 9.66 -14.22
C VAL A 361 27.47 8.85 -15.51
N GLN A 362 28.59 8.58 -16.18
CA GLN A 362 28.59 7.78 -17.41
C GLN A 362 28.13 6.33 -17.18
N ALA A 363 28.42 5.74 -16.03
CA ALA A 363 28.05 4.37 -15.72
C ALA A 363 26.57 4.18 -15.37
N LEU A 364 25.95 5.16 -14.70
CA LEU A 364 24.57 5.08 -14.23
C LEU A 364 23.60 5.79 -15.18
N ASP A 365 23.87 7.06 -15.47
CA ASP A 365 22.98 7.95 -16.21
C ASP A 365 23.77 9.11 -16.85
N PRO A 366 24.20 8.99 -18.12
CA PRO A 366 24.93 10.05 -18.82
C PRO A 366 24.17 11.38 -18.94
N GLN A 367 22.86 11.41 -18.66
CA GLN A 367 22.06 12.63 -18.64
C GLN A 367 21.95 13.27 -17.25
N TRP A 368 22.59 12.70 -16.22
CA TRP A 368 22.59 13.27 -14.88
C TRP A 368 23.43 14.57 -14.85
N PRO A 369 22.84 15.72 -14.48
CA PRO A 369 23.56 17.00 -14.38
C PRO A 369 24.61 17.10 -13.26
N GLY A 370 24.70 16.13 -12.33
CA GLY A 370 25.71 16.09 -11.26
C GLY A 370 25.24 16.32 -9.82
N PRO A 371 24.24 17.19 -9.53
CA PRO A 371 23.77 17.39 -8.15
C PRO A 371 23.13 16.15 -7.52
N LEU A 372 23.31 16.01 -6.20
CA LEU A 372 22.63 15.03 -5.34
C LEU A 372 21.39 15.64 -4.66
N PRO A 373 20.39 14.81 -4.28
CA PRO A 373 20.27 13.40 -4.65
C PRO A 373 19.90 13.23 -6.13
N HIS A 374 20.20 12.04 -6.65
CA HIS A 374 19.82 11.65 -8.00
C HIS A 374 19.14 10.29 -7.98
N THR A 375 17.93 10.23 -8.53
CA THR A 375 17.09 9.04 -8.49
C THR A 375 16.68 8.61 -9.88
N VAL A 376 16.90 7.34 -10.22
CA VAL A 376 16.46 6.75 -11.48
C VAL A 376 15.77 5.40 -11.28
N LEU A 377 14.71 5.15 -12.06
CA LEU A 377 14.13 3.80 -12.20
C LEU A 377 14.62 3.17 -13.49
N VAL A 378 15.19 1.98 -13.37
CA VAL A 378 15.81 1.23 -14.46
C VAL A 378 15.05 -0.07 -14.68
N ALA A 379 14.51 -0.23 -15.90
CA ALA A 379 13.82 -1.44 -16.33
C ALA A 379 14.77 -2.64 -16.46
N PRO A 380 14.24 -3.88 -16.48
CA PRO A 380 14.96 -5.01 -17.05
C PRO A 380 15.56 -4.65 -18.43
N GLY A 381 16.84 -4.95 -18.64
CA GLY A 381 17.58 -4.57 -19.85
C GLY A 381 18.20 -3.16 -19.82
N GLY A 382 18.07 -2.43 -18.72
CA GLY A 382 18.88 -1.23 -18.43
C GLY A 382 18.32 0.10 -18.92
N LYS A 383 17.10 0.11 -19.46
CA LYS A 383 16.44 1.35 -19.88
C LYS A 383 16.00 2.18 -18.67
N ILE A 384 16.43 3.43 -18.58
CA ILE A 384 15.92 4.40 -17.60
C ILE A 384 14.48 4.80 -17.97
N LEU A 385 13.52 4.57 -17.07
CA LEU A 385 12.09 4.86 -17.23
C LEU A 385 11.64 6.11 -16.46
N TYR A 386 12.42 6.53 -15.47
CA TYR A 386 12.19 7.71 -14.66
C TYR A 386 13.54 8.26 -14.21
N ARG A 387 13.64 9.59 -14.16
CA ARG A 387 14.82 10.34 -13.74
C ARG A 387 14.38 11.54 -12.95
N HIS A 388 15.02 11.78 -11.81
CA HIS A 388 14.78 12.95 -10.98
C HIS A 388 16.08 13.43 -10.32
N ASN A 389 16.27 14.74 -10.33
CA ASN A 389 17.41 15.42 -9.72
C ASN A 389 16.89 16.30 -8.57
N GLY A 390 17.49 16.17 -7.39
CA GLY A 390 16.97 16.77 -6.17
C GLY A 390 16.03 15.83 -5.40
N PRO A 391 15.43 16.31 -4.30
CA PRO A 391 14.62 15.47 -3.43
C PRO A 391 13.37 14.94 -4.16
N VAL A 392 13.08 13.65 -4.00
CA VAL A 392 11.87 13.02 -4.56
C VAL A 392 10.69 13.11 -3.61
N ASP A 393 9.48 13.32 -4.15
CA ASP A 393 8.25 13.09 -3.41
C ASP A 393 7.96 11.58 -3.33
N GLU A 394 7.78 11.06 -2.11
CA GLU A 394 7.57 9.62 -1.88
C GLU A 394 6.29 9.12 -2.58
N SER A 395 5.24 9.94 -2.63
CA SER A 395 3.96 9.55 -3.23
C SER A 395 4.03 9.53 -4.75
N GLU A 396 4.67 10.51 -5.37
CA GLU A 396 4.91 10.53 -6.81
C GLU A 396 5.75 9.33 -7.25
N LEU A 397 6.86 9.06 -6.55
CA LEU A 397 7.72 7.93 -6.85
C LEU A 397 6.99 6.61 -6.63
N ARG A 398 6.21 6.47 -5.55
CA ARG A 398 5.34 5.32 -5.30
C ARG A 398 4.38 5.09 -6.46
N PHE A 399 3.70 6.14 -6.92
CA PHE A 399 2.72 6.03 -7.99
C PHE A 399 3.39 5.60 -9.29
N LYS A 400 4.58 6.14 -9.57
CA LYS A 400 5.35 5.72 -10.75
C LYS A 400 5.76 4.26 -10.70
N ILE A 401 6.19 3.77 -9.54
CA ILE A 401 6.54 2.35 -9.36
C ILE A 401 5.31 1.45 -9.57
N VAL A 402 4.13 1.84 -9.05
CA VAL A 402 2.89 1.08 -9.24
C VAL A 402 2.43 1.09 -10.70
N GLU A 403 2.57 2.22 -11.40
CA GLU A 403 2.30 2.32 -12.84
C GLU A 403 3.15 1.33 -13.64
N LEU A 404 4.44 1.20 -13.30
CA LEU A 404 5.38 0.32 -14.00
C LEU A 404 5.22 -1.16 -13.65
N LEU A 405 4.93 -1.47 -12.37
CA LEU A 405 4.78 -2.85 -11.91
C LEU A 405 3.35 -3.39 -12.08
N GLY A 406 2.37 -2.52 -12.24
CA GLY A 406 0.95 -2.86 -12.30
C GLY A 406 0.32 -3.09 -10.91
N PRO A 407 -1.01 -2.85 -10.80
CA PRO A 407 -1.74 -2.93 -9.54
C PRO A 407 -2.34 -4.31 -9.23
N TYR A 408 -2.15 -5.30 -10.12
CA TYR A 408 -2.64 -6.67 -9.96
C TYR A 408 -1.58 -7.69 -10.37
N TYR A 409 -1.89 -8.97 -10.16
CA TYR A 409 -1.06 -10.05 -10.71
C TYR A 409 -1.27 -10.13 -12.22
N THR A 410 -0.19 -10.42 -12.95
CA THR A 410 -0.23 -10.78 -14.35
C THR A 410 0.17 -12.25 -14.50
N PRO A 411 -0.36 -12.97 -15.51
CA PRO A 411 0.16 -14.28 -15.86
C PRO A 411 1.65 -14.19 -16.15
N LYS A 412 2.45 -15.16 -15.68
CA LYS A 412 3.84 -15.24 -16.13
C LYS A 412 3.82 -15.52 -17.63
N GLN A 413 4.46 -14.66 -18.42
CA GLN A 413 4.70 -14.97 -19.82
C GLN A 413 5.67 -16.16 -19.84
N THR A 414 5.18 -17.30 -20.30
CA THR A 414 6.03 -18.42 -20.69
C THR A 414 6.68 -18.02 -22.00
N ASN A 415 7.94 -17.58 -21.94
CA ASN A 415 8.79 -17.48 -23.12
C ASN A 415 9.19 -18.87 -23.60
#